data_AF-A0A8B3LG50-F1
#
_entry.id   AF-A0A8B3LG50-F1
#
_cell.length_a   1.000
_cell.length_b   1.000
_cell.length_c   1.000
_cell.angle_alpha   90.00
_cell.angle_beta   90.00
_cell.angle_gamma   90.00
#
_symmetry.space_group_name_H-M   'P 1'
#
loop_
_entity.id
_entity.type
_entity.pdbx_description
1 polymer ?
#
loop_
_entity_poly.entity_id
_entity_poly.type
_entity_poly.pdbx_seq_one_letter_code
_entity_poly.pdbx_strand_id
1 'polypeptide(L)' 'MTAMAGRKPKHFLWEVEGRIAKVRLDRPERKNPLTFDSYAELRDTFRDLVYADDVDAVVFLSNGGNFCSGGDVHDIIG' A
#
# COMPACT_ATOMS: atom_id res chain seq x y z
N MET A 1 -9.77 -17.06 -10.55
CA MET A 1 -8.46 -16.53 -10.91
C MET A 1 -8.53 -15.02 -10.88
N THR A 2 -7.74 -14.37 -10.03
CA THR A 2 -7.80 -12.92 -9.82
C THR A 2 -6.49 -12.29 -10.25
N ALA A 3 -6.54 -11.42 -11.26
CA ALA A 3 -5.40 -10.62 -11.67
C ALA A 3 -5.35 -9.33 -10.85
N MET A 4 -4.25 -9.08 -10.15
CA MET A 4 -4.02 -7.92 -9.30
C MET A 4 -2.89 -7.02 -9.79
N ALA A 5 -2.12 -7.41 -10.82
CA ALA A 5 -1.02 -6.60 -11.34
C ALA A 5 -1.46 -5.19 -11.77
N GLY A 6 -2.66 -5.07 -12.34
CA GLY A 6 -3.24 -3.80 -12.79
C GLY A 6 -4.03 -3.01 -11.74
N ARG A 7 -3.98 -3.38 -10.45
CA ARG A 7 -4.74 -2.69 -9.39
C ARG A 7 -4.33 -1.21 -9.32
N LYS A 8 -5.30 -0.33 -9.07
CA LYS A 8 -5.09 1.11 -8.89
C LYS A 8 -5.66 1.55 -7.54
N PRO A 9 -4.93 1.32 -6.44
CA PRO A 9 -5.34 1.79 -5.14
C PRO A 9 -5.32 3.31 -5.08
N LYS A 10 -6.10 3.88 -4.16
CA LYS A 10 -6.25 5.33 -3.98
C LYS A 10 -5.24 5.92 -3.01
N HIS A 11 -4.77 5.16 -2.02
CA HIS A 11 -4.00 5.70 -0.89
C HIS A 11 -2.54 5.23 -0.82
N PHE A 12 -2.11 4.40 -1.76
CA PHE A 12 -0.72 3.97 -1.87
C PHE A 12 -0.38 3.70 -3.33
N LEU A 13 0.91 3.74 -3.63
CA LEU A 13 1.46 3.41 -4.94
C LEU A 13 1.56 1.90 -5.08
N TRP A 14 1.08 1.39 -6.22
CA TRP A 14 1.10 -0.02 -6.58
C TRP A 14 1.74 -0.18 -7.96
N GLU A 15 2.76 -1.02 -8.02
CA GLU A 15 3.49 -1.35 -9.24
C GLU A 15 3.86 -2.83 -9.20
N VAL A 16 3.56 -3.59 -10.25
CA VAL A 16 3.98 -5.00 -10.34
C VAL A 16 4.97 -5.16 -11.48
N GLU A 17 6.15 -5.68 -11.14
CA GLU A 17 7.19 -6.03 -12.10
C GLU A 17 7.38 -7.55 -12.08
N GLY A 18 7.08 -8.20 -13.22
CA GLY A 18 6.99 -9.65 -13.27
C GLY A 18 5.87 -10.16 -12.36
N ARG A 19 6.23 -10.82 -11.26
CA ARG A 19 5.28 -11.32 -10.23
C ARG A 19 5.55 -10.73 -8.85
N ILE A 20 6.32 -9.63 -8.79
CA ILE A 20 6.67 -8.94 -7.55
C ILE A 20 5.92 -7.62 -7.51
N ALA A 21 5.02 -7.48 -6.54
CA ALA A 21 4.35 -6.23 -6.26
C ALA A 21 5.21 -5.32 -5.37
N LYS A 22 5.33 -4.06 -5.75
CA LYS A 22 6.00 -2.99 -5.03
C LYS A 22 4.93 -2.06 -4.46
N VAL A 23 4.95 -1.88 -3.14
CA VAL A 23 4.05 -0.99 -2.41
C VAL A 23 4.85 0.15 -1.81
N ARG A 24 4.39 1.39 -2.00
CA ARG A 24 4.91 2.59 -1.32
C ARG A 24 3.75 3.44 -0.84
N LEU A 25 3.83 4.03 0.34
CA LEU A 25 2.85 5.00 0.80
C LEU A 25 2.98 6.31 0.00
N ASP A 26 1.87 7.02 -0.21
CA ASP A 26 1.80 8.13 -1.17
C ASP A 26 1.64 9.51 -0.51
N ARG A 27 2.28 9.70 0.65
CA ARG A 27 2.32 10.99 1.37
C ARG A 27 3.71 11.30 1.95
N PRO A 28 4.78 11.26 1.12
CA PRO A 28 6.15 11.37 1.59
C PRO A 28 6.44 12.69 2.32
N GLU A 29 5.80 13.78 1.92
CA GLU A 29 5.92 15.12 2.51
C GLU A 29 5.47 15.18 3.98
N ARG A 30 4.61 14.25 4.39
CA ARG A 30 4.19 14.07 5.80
C ARG A 30 4.83 12.86 6.47
N LYS A 31 5.87 12.29 5.86
CA LYS A 31 6.56 11.06 6.29
C LYS A 31 5.65 9.83 6.27
N ASN A 32 4.74 9.76 5.30
CA ASN A 32 3.90 8.59 5.03
C ASN A 32 3.04 8.12 6.22
N PRO A 33 2.19 8.98 6.82
CA PRO A 33 1.29 8.52 7.87
C PRO A 33 0.15 7.67 7.30
N LEU A 34 -0.37 6.73 8.09
CA LEU A 34 -1.53 5.90 7.75
C LEU A 34 -2.83 6.56 8.23
N THR A 35 -3.74 6.83 7.31
CA THR A 35 -5.13 7.24 7.58
C THR A 35 -6.00 6.00 7.81
N PHE A 36 -7.24 6.17 8.30
CA PHE A 36 -8.17 5.03 8.39
C PHE A 36 -8.44 4.40 7.01
N ASP A 37 -8.59 5.24 5.99
CA ASP A 37 -8.85 4.79 4.63
C ASP A 37 -7.64 4.06 4.02
N SER A 38 -6.42 4.56 4.22
CA SER A 38 -5.22 3.87 3.72
C SER A 38 -4.98 2.56 4.44
N TYR A 39 -5.28 2.50 5.75
CA TYR A 39 -5.19 1.28 6.54
C TYR A 39 -6.22 0.23 6.07
N ALA A 40 -7.46 0.66 5.83
CA ALA A 40 -8.52 -0.22 5.33
C ALA A 40 -8.21 -0.73 3.92
N GLU A 41 -7.76 0.14 3.02
CA GLU A 41 -7.41 -0.25 1.65
C GLU A 41 -6.22 -1.20 1.60
N LEU A 42 -5.19 -0.99 2.43
CA LEU A 42 -4.08 -1.94 2.58
C LEU A 42 -4.57 -3.29 3.10
N ARG A 43 -5.32 -3.30 4.20
CA ARG A 43 -5.90 -4.53 4.78
C ARG A 43 -6.66 -5.33 3.72
N ASP A 44 -7.53 -4.68 2.97
CA ASP A 44 -8.37 -5.36 1.98
C ASP A 44 -7.55 -5.81 0.75
N THR A 45 -6.55 -5.02 0.33
CA THR A 45 -5.61 -5.44 -0.72
C THR A 45 -4.82 -6.70 -0.33
N PHE A 46 -4.33 -6.79 0.91
CA PHE A 46 -3.61 -7.99 1.37
C PHE A 46 -4.53 -9.21 1.55
N ARG A 47 -5.81 -9.02 1.84
CA ARG A 47 -6.80 -10.10 1.83
C ARG A 47 -7.06 -10.62 0.42
N ASP A 48 -7.18 -9.71 -0.54
CA ASP A 48 -7.39 -10.08 -1.95
C ASP A 48 -6.16 -10.82 -2.52
N LEU A 49 -4.96 -10.45 -2.10
CA LEU A 49 -3.69 -11.03 -2.58
C LEU A 49 -3.58 -12.54 -2.39
N VAL A 50 -4.30 -13.12 -1.42
CA VAL A 50 -4.35 -14.57 -1.21
C VAL A 50 -4.91 -15.32 -2.44
N TYR A 51 -5.70 -14.64 -3.27
CA TYR A 51 -6.32 -15.20 -4.47
C TYR A 51 -5.69 -14.70 -5.78
N ALA A 52 -4.59 -13.96 -5.70
CA ALA A 52 -3.92 -13.42 -6.87
C ALA A 52 -3.12 -14.52 -7.59
N ASP A 53 -3.33 -14.67 -8.90
CA ASP A 53 -2.56 -15.62 -9.71
C ASP A 53 -1.36 -14.96 -10.42
N ASP A 54 -1.20 -13.64 -10.26
CA ASP A 54 -0.18 -12.82 -10.93
C ASP A 54 0.75 -12.05 -9.97
N VAL A 55 0.67 -12.32 -8.67
CA VAL A 55 1.57 -11.75 -7.64
C VAL A 55 2.04 -12.85 -6.69
N ASP A 56 3.35 -13.10 -6.64
CA ASP A 56 3.96 -14.11 -5.75
C ASP A 56 4.61 -13.49 -4.50
N ALA A 57 5.06 -12.25 -4.61
CA ALA A 57 5.77 -11.56 -3.54
C ALA A 57 5.39 -10.09 -3.49
N VAL A 58 5.39 -9.53 -2.28
CA VAL A 58 5.17 -8.09 -2.05
C VAL A 58 6.39 -7.51 -1.36
N VAL A 59 6.91 -6.41 -1.89
CA VAL A 59 7.97 -5.61 -1.29
C VAL A 59 7.40 -4.26 -0.88
N PHE A 60 7.43 -3.99 0.42
CA PHE A 60 7.11 -2.68 0.97
C PHE A 60 8.36 -1.79 0.94
N LEU A 61 8.26 -0.64 0.29
CA LEU A 61 9.37 0.26 0.02
C LEU A 61 9.09 1.64 0.63
N SER A 62 10.15 2.33 1.04
CA SER A 62 10.09 3.74 1.39
C SER A 62 10.15 4.64 0.15
N ASN A 63 9.71 5.88 0.31
CA ASN A 63 9.98 7.01 -0.58
C ASN A 63 10.17 8.29 0.28
N GLY A 64 10.66 9.38 -0.30
CA GLY A 64 10.80 10.65 0.45
C GLY A 64 11.67 10.57 1.71
N GLY A 65 12.61 9.61 1.79
CA GLY A 65 13.52 9.43 2.91
C GLY A 65 12.93 8.83 4.19
N ASN A 66 11.65 8.47 4.22
CA ASN A 66 10.99 7.88 5.39
C ASN A 66 10.15 6.67 4.99
N PHE A 67 10.05 5.66 5.85
CA PHE A 67 9.16 4.53 5.62
C PHE A 67 7.70 4.90 5.95
N CYS A 68 7.41 5.11 7.24
CA CYS A 68 6.10 5.48 7.76
C CYS A 68 6.29 6.12 9.15
N SER A 69 5.56 7.19 9.44
CA SER A 69 5.56 7.88 10.74
C SER A 69 4.54 7.30 11.74
N GLY A 70 3.80 6.27 11.33
CA GLY A 70 2.72 5.66 12.12
C GLY A 70 1.34 6.12 11.66
N GLY A 71 0.38 6.15 12.58
CA GLY A 71 -0.97 6.63 12.31
C GLY A 71 -1.03 8.15 12.12
N ASP A 72 -1.87 8.63 11.21
CA ASP A 72 -2.15 10.05 11.03
C ASP A 72 -2.93 10.57 12.24
N VAL A 73 -2.26 11.34 13.11
CA VAL A 73 -2.87 11.85 14.35
C VAL A 73 -4.13 12.69 14.08
N HIS A 74 -4.14 13.46 12.98
CA HIS A 74 -5.29 14.29 12.57
C HIS A 74 -6.45 13.50 11.98
N ASP A 75 -6.28 12.21 11.70
CA ASP A 75 -7.35 11.37 11.17
C ASP A 75 -7.81 10.34 12.21
N ILE A 76 -6.89 9.91 13.09
CA ILE A 76 -7.13 8.84 14.06
C ILE A 76 -7.56 9.38 15.43
N ILE A 77 -7.01 10.51 15.88
CA ILE A 77 -7.20 11.01 17.25
C ILE A 77 -7.98 12.33 17.29
N GLY A 78 -7.91 13.17 16.25
CA GLY A 78 -8.45 14.53 16.26
C GLY A 78 -9.36 14.85 15.10
#